data_AF-A0A1X7L0X0-F1
#
_entry.id   AF-A0A1X7L0X0-F1
#
_cell.length_a   1.000
_cell.length_b   1.000
_cell.length_c   1.000
_cell.angle_alpha   90.00
_cell.angle_beta   90.00
_cell.angle_gamma   90.00
#
_symmetry.space_group_name_H-M   'P 1'
#
loop_
_entity.id
_entity.type
_entity.pdbx_description
1 polymer ?
#
loop_
_entity_poly.entity_id
_entity_poly.type
_entity_poly.pdbx_seq_one_letter_code
_entity_poly.pdbx_strand_id
1 'polypeptide(L)' 'MDKLIFPLSLVTFLLFFYIVAVAFNFPYPLIAAIFSISPIAVIWMVYKVLRDGEHSGKTFEKHFYEFD' A
#
# COMPACT_ATOMS: atom_id res chain seq x y z
N MET A 1 -0.86 5.00 -15.27
CA MET A 1 -1.32 3.87 -14.43
C MET A 1 -0.18 2.94 -14.00
N ASP A 2 0.69 2.45 -14.90
CA ASP A 2 1.70 1.43 -14.57
C ASP A 2 2.62 1.78 -13.39
N LYS A 3 3.00 3.06 -13.27
CA LYS A 3 3.84 3.57 -12.17
C LYS A 3 3.17 3.49 -10.78
N LEU A 4 1.84 3.43 -10.74
CA LEU A 4 1.03 3.32 -9.51
C LEU A 4 0.72 1.86 -9.18
N ILE A 5 0.54 1.02 -10.20
CA ILE A 5 0.25 -0.40 -10.03
C ILE A 5 1.42 -1.10 -9.34
N PHE A 6 2.67 -0.79 -9.70
CA PHE A 6 3.84 -1.41 -9.08
C PHE A 6 3.92 -1.23 -7.55
N PRO A 7 3.95 0.00 -6.98
CA PRO A 7 4.02 0.19 -5.53
C PRO A 7 2.79 -0.40 -4.83
N LEU A 8 1.61 -0.29 -5.44
CA LEU A 8 0.38 -0.88 -4.89
C LEU A 8 0.48 -2.41 -4.82
N SER A 9 0.75 -3.08 -5.94
CA SER A 9 0.87 -4.54 -5.99
C SER A 9 1.97 -5.08 -5.08
N LEU A 10 3.11 -4.39 -4.99
CA LEU A 10 4.21 -4.80 -4.13
C LEU A 10 3.82 -4.77 -2.64
N VAL A 11 3.21 -3.67 -2.19
CA VAL A 11 2.79 -3.53 -0.79
C VAL A 11 1.62 -4.46 -0.47
N THR A 12 0.65 -4.59 -1.37
CA THR A 12 -0.43 -5.56 -1.21
C THR A 12 0.12 -6.99 -1.09
N PHE A 13 1.07 -7.38 -1.94
CA PHE A 13 1.71 -8.68 -1.86
C PHE A 13 2.46 -8.89 -0.53
N LEU A 14 3.21 -7.88 -0.07
CA LEU A 14 3.91 -7.94 1.22
C LEU A 14 2.94 -8.19 2.39
N LEU A 15 1.82 -7.46 2.42
CA LEU A 15 0.80 -7.58 3.47
C LEU A 15 0.03 -8.90 3.37
N PHE A 16 -0.25 -9.36 2.15
CA PHE A 16 -0.82 -10.68 1.93
C PHE A 16 0.13 -11.79 2.43
N PHE A 17 1.42 -11.68 2.10
CA PHE A 17 2.44 -12.62 2.54
C PHE A 17 2.58 -12.63 4.07
N TYR A 18 2.45 -11.48 4.74
CA TYR A 18 2.38 -11.41 6.20
C TYR A 18 1.24 -12.26 6.76
N ILE A 19 0.03 -12.15 6.20
CA ILE A 19 -1.14 -12.94 6.62
C ILE A 19 -0.88 -14.44 6.41
N VAL A 20 -0.32 -14.82 5.26
CA VAL A 20 0.06 -16.20 4.97
C VAL A 20 1.09 -16.72 5.97
N ALA A 21 2.14 -15.94 6.26
CA ALA A 21 3.18 -16.33 7.21
C ALA A 21 2.59 -16.59 8.61
N VAL A 22 1.65 -15.75 9.06
CA VAL A 22 0.92 -15.97 10.33
C VAL A 22 0.04 -17.22 10.26
N ALA A 23 -0.76 -17.38 9.21
CA ALA A 23 -1.70 -18.50 9.05
C ALA A 23 -1.02 -19.87 9.01
N PHE A 24 0.18 -19.94 8.40
CA PHE A 24 0.97 -21.17 8.31
C PHE A 24 2.04 -21.30 9.41
N ASN A 25 2.00 -20.43 10.42
CA ASN A 25 2.87 -20.47 11.59
C ASN A 25 4.37 -20.47 11.23
N PHE A 26 4.76 -19.56 10.35
CA PHE A 26 6.15 -19.35 9.97
C PHE A 26 6.98 -18.88 11.18
N PRO A 27 8.33 -18.97 11.14
CA PRO A 27 9.18 -18.55 12.25
C PRO A 27 8.91 -17.11 12.68
N TYR A 28 8.75 -16.91 13.99
CA TYR A 28 8.47 -15.59 14.57
C TYR A 28 9.41 -14.46 14.09
N PRO A 29 10.75 -14.66 13.97
CA PRO A 29 11.63 -13.59 13.48
C PRO A 29 11.25 -13.07 12.08
N LEU A 30 10.76 -13.95 11.20
CA LEU A 30 10.31 -13.56 9.85
C LEU A 30 9.01 -12.74 9.93
N ILE A 31 8.04 -13.19 10.71
CA ILE A 31 6.77 -12.47 10.91
C ILE A 31 7.03 -11.08 11.51
N ALA A 32 7.87 -11.01 12.54
CA ALA A 32 8.25 -9.76 13.20
C ALA A 32 8.99 -8.80 12.26
N ALA A 33 9.87 -9.32 11.40
CA ALA A 33 10.58 -8.51 10.40
C ALA A 33 9.61 -7.91 9.37
N ILE A 34 8.69 -8.72 8.82
CA ILE A 34 7.70 -8.25 7.84
C ILE A 34 6.79 -7.19 8.48
N PHE A 35 6.30 -7.45 9.69
CA PHE A 35 5.48 -6.49 10.44
C PHE A 35 6.22 -5.17 10.70
N SER A 36 7.50 -5.24 11.05
CA SER A 36 8.30 -4.03 11.33
C SER A 36 8.56 -3.18 10.07
N ILE A 37 8.68 -3.82 8.90
CA ILE A 37 8.93 -3.13 7.62
C ILE A 37 7.62 -2.60 7.00
N SER A 38 6.48 -3.22 7.32
CA SER A 38 5.20 -2.90 6.66
C SER A 38 4.76 -1.43 6.77
N PRO A 39 4.93 -0.69 7.90
CA PRO A 39 4.54 0.71 7.97
C PRO A 39 5.38 1.58 7.02
N ILE A 40 6.68 1.28 6.90
CA ILE A 40 7.59 1.98 6.00
C ILE A 40 7.17 1.74 4.54
N ALA A 41 6.84 0.48 4.20
CA ALA A 41 6.38 0.12 2.87
C ALA A 41 5.06 0.83 2.50
N VAL A 42 4.10 0.89 3.44
CA VAL A 42 2.81 1.60 3.25
C VAL A 42 3.02 3.10 3.05
N ILE A 43 3.82 3.75 3.91
CA ILE A 43 4.13 5.19 3.78
C ILE A 43 4.79 5.46 2.42
N TRP A 44 5.74 4.63 2.02
CA TRP A 44 6.40 4.75 0.72
C TRP A 44 5.41 4.61 -0.45
N MET A 45 4.50 3.63 -0.40
CA MET A 45 3.47 3.47 -1.43
C MET A 45 2.56 4.69 -1.51
N VAL A 46 2.05 5.19 -0.37
CA VAL A 46 1.19 6.39 -0.33
C VAL A 46 1.94 7.58 -0.93
N TYR A 47 3.20 7.80 -0.54
CA TYR A 47 4.03 8.86 -1.11
C TYR A 47 4.16 8.72 -2.63
N LYS A 48 4.42 7.52 -3.15
CA LYS A 48 4.53 7.29 -4.60
C LYS A 48 3.21 7.52 -5.32
N VAL A 49 2.08 7.12 -4.73
CA VAL A 49 0.75 7.37 -5.30
C VAL A 49 0.45 8.87 -5.35
N LEU A 50 0.72 9.60 -4.28
CA LEU A 50 0.48 11.05 -4.23
C LEU A 50 1.42 11.83 -5.16
N ARG A 51 2.65 11.37 -5.34
CA ARG A 51 3.65 12.06 -6.18
C ARG A 51 3.50 11.75 -7.67
N ASP A 52 3.27 10.49 -8.01
CA ASP A 52 3.27 10.01 -9.39
C ASP A 52 1.84 9.84 -9.95
N GLY A 53 0.82 10.05 -9.12
CA GLY A 53 -0.59 9.98 -9.49
C GLY A 53 -1.07 11.23 -10.23
N GLU A 54 -2.04 11.04 -11.12
CA GLU A 54 -2.70 12.17 -11.77
C GLU A 54 -3.72 12.77 -10.80
N HIS A 55 -3.60 14.08 -10.58
CA HIS A 55 -4.63 14.82 -9.85
C HIS A 55 -5.93 14.80 -10.66
N SER A 56 -7.04 14.43 -10.04
CA SER A 56 -8.35 14.44 -10.69
C SER A 56 -8.87 15.83 -11.06
N GLY A 57 -8.18 16.90 -10.61
CA GLY A 57 -8.60 18.29 -10.79
C GLY A 57 -9.86 18.68 -10.00
N LYS A 58 -10.49 17.72 -9.32
CA LYS A 58 -11.65 17.92 -8.45
C LYS A 58 -11.15 18.42 -7.09
N THR A 59 -11.78 19.48 -6.57
CA THR A 59 -11.51 19.98 -5.22
C THR A 59 -12.59 19.51 -4.28
N PHE A 60 -12.23 19.29 -3.02
CA PHE A 60 -13.15 18.84 -1.98
C PHE A 60 -14.37 19.76 -1.80
N GLU A 61 -14.17 21.06 -2.03
CA GLU A 61 -15.22 22.10 -2.02
C GLU A 61 -16.31 21.88 -3.07
N LYS A 62 -15.95 21.34 -4.25
CA LYS A 62 -16.88 21.13 -5.37
C LYS A 62 -17.37 19.69 -5.46
N HIS A 63 -16.55 18.74 -5.04
CA HIS A 63 -16.82 17.31 -5.07
C HIS A 63 -16.31 16.68 -3.78
N PHE A 64 -17.22 16.49 -2.82
CA PHE A 64 -16.89 15.85 -1.55
C PHE A 64 -16.47 14.37 -1.73
N TYR A 65 -17.00 13.69 -2.77
CA TYR A 65 -16.62 12.34 -3.16
C TYR A 65 -16.38 12.24 -4.67
N GLU A 66 -15.43 11.39 -5.07
CA GLU A 66 -15.27 10.92 -6.45
C GLU A 66 -16.20 9.72 -6.72
N PHE A 67 -17.50 9.91 -6.54
CA PHE A 67 -18.50 9.02 -7.15
C PHE A 67 -18.99 9.74 -8.42
N ASP A 68 -18.85 9.07 -9.56
CA ASP A 68 -19.54 9.48 -10.79
C ASP A 68 -21.06 9.25 -10.66
#